data_AF-A0A847FRC3-F1
#
_entry.id   AF-A0A847FRC3-F1
#
_cell.length_a   1.000
_cell.length_b   1.000
_cell.length_c   1.000
_cell.angle_alpha   90.00
_cell.angle_beta   90.00
_cell.angle_gamma   90.00
#
_symmetry.space_group_name_H-M   'P 1'
#
loop_
_entity.id
_entity.type
_entity.pdbx_description
1 polymer ?
#
loop_
_entity_poly.entity_id
_entity_poly.type
_entity_poly.pdbx_seq_one_letter_code
_entity_poly.pdbx_strand_id
1 'polypeptide(L)'
;MIKKIFNDCTAGWIGKILLIVITSFWCMWSVGEMYHEGWWGPFYIRLIYLIPGTAFLILTLVGIKWPQVGGWLIIVLGGLFTLSFLDISVIDGKLTMGRDLAGFLVSGPLVFLGVLLLVEARNQKRRIAQGWVPHSKWWRRNIWYLLAVGPPLLILIGWSIQSLPIVLTRVDDRDLEARLIEGNGVTLVWAPEGPGWNWRQDYGGFPSWNMIALYGLPPVGMGDKPGHDPRMGVYASAEEMESYNVCLYLSENGLTLAPTPQNIWRMPTVDDYARSFARHGENAGCIWRGKGHDRMECEILPDKETPLWAPDLDPIYYWAAEEYDDREAYFVSYNGWVNTAYKTGGNPRHSYRCVRDP
;
A
#
# COMPACT_ATOMS: atom_id res chain seq x y z
N MET A 1 29.53 -10.38 -32.09
CA MET A 1 28.48 -9.54 -31.46
C MET A 1 28.87 -9.08 -30.05
N ILE A 2 29.29 -9.99 -29.16
CA ILE A 2 29.74 -9.68 -27.78
C ILE A 2 30.87 -8.63 -27.73
N LYS A 3 31.95 -8.78 -28.51
CA LYS A 3 33.05 -7.78 -28.60
C LYS A 3 32.59 -6.37 -28.98
N LYS A 4 31.50 -6.23 -29.75
CA LYS A 4 30.94 -4.94 -30.19
C LYS A 4 30.13 -4.28 -29.07
N ILE A 5 29.33 -5.07 -28.35
CA ILE A 5 28.58 -4.62 -27.16
C ILE A 5 29.53 -4.04 -26.09
N PHE A 6 30.71 -4.64 -25.92
CA PHE A 6 31.71 -4.19 -24.95
C PHE A 6 32.62 -3.05 -25.43
N ASN A 7 32.62 -2.71 -26.72
CA ASN A 7 33.47 -1.64 -27.27
C ASN A 7 32.70 -0.36 -27.64
N ASP A 8 31.36 -0.44 -27.79
CA ASP A 8 30.51 0.69 -28.18
C ASP A 8 29.72 1.29 -26.99
N CYS A 9 28.81 2.23 -27.28
CA CYS A 9 27.92 2.85 -26.29
C CYS A 9 26.74 1.96 -25.85
N THR A 10 26.60 0.76 -26.44
CA THR A 10 25.41 -0.09 -26.31
C THR A 10 25.10 -0.49 -24.88
N ALA A 11 26.09 -1.01 -24.13
CA ALA A 11 25.88 -1.42 -22.74
C ALA A 11 25.41 -0.24 -21.86
N GLY A 12 26.00 0.94 -22.06
CA GLY A 12 25.59 2.16 -21.36
C GLY A 12 24.21 2.66 -21.73
N TRP A 13 23.80 2.54 -23.00
CA TRP A 13 22.45 2.89 -23.41
C TRP A 13 21.41 1.96 -22.82
N ILE A 14 21.64 0.65 -22.86
CA ILE A 14 20.75 -0.35 -22.24
C ILE A 14 20.63 -0.07 -20.75
N GLY A 15 21.75 0.12 -20.05
CA GLY A 15 21.74 0.43 -18.62
C GLY A 15 20.97 1.71 -18.30
N LYS A 16 21.20 2.80 -19.03
CA LYS A 16 20.48 4.07 -18.81
C LYS A 16 18.99 3.93 -19.10
N ILE A 17 18.59 3.24 -20.17
CA ILE A 17 17.18 3.01 -20.51
C ILE A 17 16.48 2.24 -19.39
N LEU A 18 17.04 1.11 -18.96
CA LEU A 18 16.46 0.29 -17.89
C LEU A 18 16.33 1.09 -16.59
N LEU A 19 17.37 1.85 -16.23
CA LEU A 19 17.37 2.67 -15.02
C LEU A 19 16.31 3.78 -15.05
N ILE A 20 16.08 4.41 -16.22
CA ILE A 20 15.02 5.40 -16.42
C ILE A 20 13.63 4.77 -16.31
N VAL A 21 13.44 3.58 -16.90
CA VAL A 21 12.16 2.85 -16.80
C VAL A 21 11.86 2.48 -15.35
N ILE A 22 12.83 1.92 -14.63
CA ILE A 22 12.71 1.59 -13.21
C ILE A 22 12.38 2.85 -12.39
N THR A 23 13.07 3.96 -12.65
CA THR A 23 12.80 5.23 -11.96
C THR A 23 11.39 5.74 -12.22
N SER A 24 10.93 5.64 -13.46
CA SER A 24 9.59 6.08 -13.85
C SER A 24 8.52 5.22 -13.17
N PHE A 25 8.73 3.90 -13.09
CA PHE A 25 7.86 2.99 -12.34
C PHE A 25 7.80 3.36 -10.85
N TRP A 26 8.95 3.55 -10.19
CA TRP A 26 8.96 3.94 -8.77
C TRP A 26 8.38 5.32 -8.52
N CYS A 27 8.54 6.26 -9.45
CA CYS A 27 7.88 7.56 -9.40
C CYS A 27 6.35 7.42 -9.52
N MET A 28 5.87 6.61 -10.46
CA MET A 28 4.44 6.33 -10.61
C MET A 28 3.85 5.72 -9.35
N TRP A 29 4.50 4.71 -8.78
CA TRP A 29 4.08 4.10 -7.51
C TRP A 29 4.08 5.14 -6.38
N SER A 30 5.17 5.88 -6.19
CA SER A 30 5.31 6.87 -5.12
C SER A 30 4.24 7.97 -5.17
N VAL A 31 3.95 8.49 -6.36
CA VAL A 31 2.91 9.52 -6.54
C VAL A 31 1.51 8.93 -6.37
N GLY A 32 1.29 7.70 -6.86
CA GLY A 32 0.03 6.98 -6.65
C GLY A 32 -0.27 6.76 -5.17
N GLU A 33 0.68 6.21 -4.41
CA GLU A 33 0.54 5.99 -2.97
C GLU A 33 0.40 7.30 -2.18
N MET A 34 1.10 8.37 -2.59
CA MET A 34 0.94 9.70 -1.98
C MET A 34 -0.52 10.17 -2.04
N TYR A 35 -1.22 9.95 -3.16
CA TYR A 35 -2.63 10.34 -3.31
C TYR A 35 -3.60 9.33 -2.70
N HIS A 36 -3.30 8.04 -2.82
CA HIS A 36 -4.15 6.95 -2.34
C HIS A 36 -4.13 6.82 -0.81
N GLU A 37 -2.93 6.74 -0.22
CA GLU A 37 -2.76 6.57 1.23
C GLU A 37 -2.27 7.83 1.95
N GLY A 38 -1.49 8.69 1.28
CA GLY A 38 -0.78 9.79 1.94
C GLY A 38 -1.59 11.05 2.18
N TRP A 39 -2.82 11.13 1.66
CA TRP A 39 -3.60 12.36 1.64
C TRP A 39 -4.53 12.53 2.85
N TRP A 40 -3.93 12.49 4.04
CA TRP A 40 -4.54 12.78 5.34
C TRP A 40 -3.55 13.57 6.21
N GLY A 41 -4.04 14.18 7.29
CA GLY A 41 -3.21 14.89 8.27
C GLY A 41 -2.23 15.93 7.69
N PRO A 42 -1.12 16.22 8.40
CA PRO A 42 -0.10 17.19 7.99
C PRO A 42 0.61 16.88 6.66
N PHE A 43 1.09 17.93 5.98
CA PHE A 43 1.70 17.82 4.65
C PHE A 43 2.92 16.87 4.58
N TYR A 44 3.71 16.77 5.65
CA TYR A 44 4.90 15.92 5.66
C TYR A 44 4.58 14.43 5.47
N ILE A 45 3.36 13.97 5.79
CA ILE A 45 2.92 12.58 5.57
C ILE A 45 2.98 12.25 4.08
N ARG A 46 2.49 13.15 3.23
CA ARG A 46 2.52 13.03 1.76
C ARG A 46 3.94 12.91 1.24
N LEU A 47 4.88 13.64 1.82
CA LEU A 47 6.28 13.66 1.39
C LEU A 47 7.00 12.34 1.62
N ILE A 48 6.61 11.56 2.64
CA ILE A 48 7.23 10.26 2.93
C ILE A 48 7.01 9.29 1.75
N TYR A 49 5.83 9.32 1.14
CA TYR A 49 5.50 8.49 -0.02
C TYR A 49 6.32 8.82 -1.27
N LEU A 50 6.87 10.04 -1.37
CA LEU A 50 7.73 10.46 -2.47
C LEU A 50 9.19 10.02 -2.32
N ILE A 51 9.59 9.49 -1.16
CA ILE A 51 10.97 9.10 -0.89
C ILE A 51 11.47 8.04 -1.90
N PRO A 52 10.75 6.92 -2.17
CA PRO A 52 11.27 5.90 -3.07
C PRO A 52 11.51 6.43 -4.49
N GLY A 53 10.53 7.11 -5.08
CA GLY A 53 10.66 7.73 -6.41
C GLY A 53 11.79 8.75 -6.49
N THR A 54 11.95 9.58 -5.45
CA THR A 54 13.04 10.56 -5.37
C THR A 54 14.41 9.89 -5.25
N ALA A 55 14.53 8.84 -4.43
CA ALA A 55 15.77 8.09 -4.27
C ALA A 55 16.21 7.44 -5.59
N PHE A 56 15.28 6.80 -6.31
CA PHE A 56 15.57 6.23 -7.63
C PHE A 56 15.92 7.31 -8.66
N LEU A 57 15.27 8.47 -8.64
CA LEU A 57 15.63 9.58 -9.52
C LEU A 57 17.06 10.08 -9.24
N ILE A 58 17.44 10.26 -7.97
CA ILE A 58 18.80 10.65 -7.58
C ILE A 58 19.82 9.60 -8.06
N LEU A 59 19.55 8.31 -7.82
CA LEU A 59 20.41 7.21 -8.28
C LEU A 59 20.57 7.22 -9.81
N THR A 60 19.51 7.51 -10.54
CA THR A 60 19.51 7.62 -12.00
C THR A 60 20.36 8.79 -12.48
N LEU A 61 20.20 9.97 -11.88
CA LEU A 61 20.99 11.15 -12.22
C LEU A 61 22.48 10.93 -11.91
N VAL A 62 22.78 10.30 -10.77
CA VAL A 62 24.15 9.89 -10.40
C VAL A 62 24.70 8.86 -11.38
N GLY A 63 23.92 7.85 -11.77
CA GLY A 63 24.32 6.82 -12.74
C GLY A 63 24.54 7.36 -14.15
N ILE A 64 23.81 8.39 -14.56
CA ILE A 64 24.03 9.07 -15.84
C ILE A 64 25.29 9.95 -15.80
N LYS A 65 25.47 10.73 -14.72
CA LYS A 65 26.58 11.67 -14.58
C LYS A 65 27.92 10.98 -14.30
N TRP A 66 27.89 9.98 -13.41
CA TRP A 66 29.05 9.23 -12.93
C TRP A 66 28.74 7.73 -12.94
N PRO A 67 28.77 7.08 -14.12
CA PRO A 67 28.37 5.67 -14.25
C PRO A 67 29.14 4.72 -13.33
N GLN A 68 30.40 5.05 -12.99
CA GLN A 68 31.17 4.26 -12.04
C GLN A 68 30.58 4.32 -10.62
N VAL A 69 30.24 5.53 -10.15
CA VAL A 69 29.69 5.73 -8.81
C VAL A 69 28.27 5.17 -8.74
N GLY A 70 27.43 5.49 -9.72
CA GLY A 70 26.07 4.96 -9.78
C GLY A 70 26.03 3.44 -9.91
N GLY A 71 26.93 2.84 -10.69
CA GLY A 71 27.05 1.39 -10.81
C GLY A 71 27.35 0.70 -9.48
N TRP A 72 28.32 1.22 -8.72
CA TRP A 72 28.63 0.70 -7.39
C TRP A 72 27.50 0.91 -6.39
N LEU A 73 26.89 2.11 -6.37
CA LEU A 73 25.75 2.39 -5.48
C LEU A 73 24.60 1.42 -5.73
N ILE A 74 24.24 1.19 -6.98
CA ILE A 74 23.15 0.27 -7.34
C ILE A 74 23.49 -1.17 -6.95
N ILE A 75 24.74 -1.63 -7.16
CA ILE A 75 25.18 -2.97 -6.73
C ILE A 75 25.09 -3.11 -5.22
N VAL A 76 25.62 -2.14 -4.46
CA VAL A 76 25.64 -2.19 -3.00
C VAL A 76 24.23 -2.11 -2.43
N LEU A 77 23.42 -1.15 -2.87
CA LEU A 77 22.05 -0.99 -2.39
C LEU A 77 21.17 -2.18 -2.80
N GLY A 78 21.30 -2.65 -4.05
CA GLY A 78 20.60 -3.83 -4.54
C GLY A 78 20.97 -5.08 -3.74
N GLY A 79 22.25 -5.29 -3.46
CA GLY A 79 22.74 -6.41 -2.66
C GLY A 79 22.32 -6.35 -1.18
N LEU A 80 22.39 -5.17 -0.57
CA LEU A 80 21.88 -4.96 0.80
C LEU A 80 20.37 -5.20 0.89
N PHE A 81 19.62 -4.78 -0.13
CA PHE A 81 18.20 -5.06 -0.24
C PHE A 81 17.94 -6.57 -0.38
N THR A 82 18.71 -7.30 -1.20
CA THR A 82 18.65 -8.76 -1.25
C THR A 82 18.84 -9.35 0.15
N LEU A 83 19.91 -8.98 0.84
CA LEU A 83 20.23 -9.50 2.18
C LEU A 83 19.12 -9.24 3.21
N SER A 84 18.41 -8.12 3.09
CA SER A 84 17.32 -7.76 4.00
C SER A 84 16.02 -8.54 3.72
N PHE A 85 15.87 -9.08 2.52
CA PHE A 85 14.71 -9.88 2.08
C PHE A 85 14.99 -11.39 2.04
N LEU A 86 16.24 -11.81 2.29
CA LEU A 86 16.59 -13.21 2.44
C LEU A 86 16.11 -13.71 3.80
N ASP A 87 15.06 -14.54 3.78
CA ASP A 87 14.49 -15.17 4.97
C ASP A 87 15.07 -16.58 5.10
N ILE A 88 16.36 -16.65 5.47
CA ILE A 88 17.08 -17.91 5.62
C ILE A 88 16.66 -18.54 6.94
N SER A 89 15.70 -19.47 6.88
CA SER A 89 15.30 -20.31 8.00
C SER A 89 15.91 -21.71 7.85
N VAL A 90 16.44 -22.24 8.95
CA VAL A 90 16.88 -23.63 9.06
C VAL A 90 15.81 -24.36 9.88
N ILE A 91 14.96 -25.12 9.18
CA ILE A 91 13.94 -25.96 9.81
C ILE A 91 14.41 -27.41 9.65
N ASP A 92 14.56 -28.13 10.77
CA ASP A 92 15.00 -29.54 10.81
C ASP A 92 16.31 -29.86 10.06
N GLY A 93 17.30 -28.96 10.16
CA GLY A 93 18.61 -29.14 9.52
C GLY A 93 18.59 -29.02 7.99
N LYS A 94 17.46 -28.62 7.40
CA LYS A 94 17.33 -28.31 5.96
C LYS A 94 17.15 -26.81 5.79
N LEU A 95 17.91 -26.24 4.85
CA LEU A 95 17.73 -24.86 4.43
C LEU A 95 16.43 -24.78 3.61
N THR A 96 15.42 -24.07 4.11
CA THR A 96 14.17 -23.82 3.38
C THR A 96 14.24 -22.47 2.67
N MET A 97 14.42 -22.47 1.35
CA MET A 97 14.50 -21.28 0.49
C MET A 97 13.12 -20.94 -0.11
N GLY A 98 12.20 -20.43 0.71
CA GLY A 98 10.82 -20.14 0.25
C GLY A 98 10.63 -18.76 -0.38
N ARG A 99 11.26 -17.72 0.20
CA ARG A 99 11.12 -16.31 -0.21
C ARG A 99 12.24 -15.79 -1.14
N ASP A 100 13.30 -16.59 -1.33
CA ASP A 100 14.55 -16.13 -1.93
C ASP A 100 14.47 -15.85 -3.44
N LEU A 101 13.61 -16.57 -4.17
CA LEU A 101 13.44 -16.34 -5.60
C LEU A 101 12.82 -14.96 -5.87
N ALA A 102 11.83 -14.54 -5.07
CA ALA A 102 11.21 -13.23 -5.24
C ALA A 102 12.19 -12.09 -4.91
N GLY A 103 12.94 -12.21 -3.79
CA GLY A 103 13.98 -11.24 -3.44
C GLY A 103 15.08 -11.14 -4.49
N PHE A 104 15.51 -12.28 -5.05
CA PHE A 104 16.48 -12.31 -6.15
C PHE A 104 15.91 -11.76 -7.47
N LEU A 105 14.65 -12.03 -7.80
CA LEU A 105 14.01 -11.50 -9.02
C LEU A 105 13.88 -9.98 -8.98
N VAL A 106 13.81 -9.37 -7.80
CA VAL A 106 13.81 -7.91 -7.64
C VAL A 106 15.24 -7.34 -7.65
N SER A 107 16.17 -7.96 -6.93
CA SER A 107 17.51 -7.40 -6.71
C SER A 107 18.57 -7.81 -7.75
N GLY A 108 18.47 -9.01 -8.32
CA GLY A 108 19.35 -9.49 -9.39
C GLY A 108 19.40 -8.58 -10.61
N PRO A 109 18.26 -8.08 -11.13
CA PRO A 109 18.24 -7.08 -12.19
C PRO A 109 18.95 -5.77 -11.82
N LEU A 110 18.90 -5.34 -10.55
CA LEU A 110 19.62 -4.15 -10.09
C LEU A 110 21.13 -4.37 -10.11
N VAL A 111 21.62 -5.51 -9.64
CA VAL A 111 23.06 -5.85 -9.71
C VAL A 111 23.53 -5.88 -11.17
N PHE A 112 22.77 -6.52 -12.06
CA PHE A 112 23.06 -6.53 -13.50
C PHE A 112 23.11 -5.12 -14.09
N LEU A 113 22.15 -4.28 -13.73
CA LEU A 113 22.09 -2.87 -14.12
C LEU A 113 23.33 -2.09 -13.67
N GLY A 114 23.76 -2.31 -12.42
CA GLY A 114 24.97 -1.69 -11.89
C GLY A 114 26.23 -2.12 -12.65
N VAL A 115 26.34 -3.40 -13.02
CA VAL A 115 27.43 -3.91 -13.87
C VAL A 115 27.43 -3.23 -15.24
N LEU A 116 26.26 -3.04 -15.88
CA LEU A 116 26.17 -2.32 -17.15
C LEU A 116 26.70 -0.88 -17.04
N LEU A 117 26.44 -0.20 -15.93
CA LEU A 117 26.98 1.15 -15.69
C LEU A 117 28.49 1.16 -15.45
N LEU A 118 29.03 0.15 -14.77
CA LEU A 118 30.48 0.00 -14.61
C LEU A 118 31.18 -0.23 -15.97
N VAL A 119 30.57 -1.04 -16.85
CA VAL A 119 31.05 -1.24 -18.23
C VAL A 119 31.00 0.08 -19.01
N GLU A 120 29.91 0.84 -18.89
CA GLU A 120 29.81 2.17 -19.52
C GLU A 120 30.85 3.14 -18.98
N ALA A 121 31.14 3.15 -17.68
CA ALA A 121 32.18 4.00 -17.11
C ALA A 121 33.56 3.71 -17.74
N ARG A 122 33.88 2.43 -17.89
CA ARG A 122 35.12 1.98 -18.54
C ARG A 122 35.16 2.41 -20.01
N ASN A 123 34.04 2.23 -20.72
CA ASN A 123 33.95 2.59 -22.14
C ASN A 123 34.00 4.10 -22.35
N GLN A 124 33.39 4.88 -21.47
CA GLN A 124 33.45 6.34 -21.50
C GLN A 124 34.88 6.85 -21.34
N LYS A 125 35.65 6.31 -20.39
CA LYS A 125 37.08 6.65 -20.22
C LYS A 125 37.88 6.37 -21.49
N ARG A 126 37.64 5.23 -22.15
CA ARG A 126 38.29 4.87 -23.42
C ARG A 126 37.93 5.84 -24.56
N ARG A 127 36.65 6.20 -24.69
CA ARG A 127 36.20 7.15 -25.72
C ARG A 127 36.85 8.53 -25.53
N ILE A 128 36.90 9.02 -24.30
CA ILE A 128 37.55 10.30 -23.98
C ILE A 128 39.04 10.23 -24.33
N ALA A 129 39.73 9.14 -23.98
CA ALA A 129 41.14 8.95 -24.33
C ALA A 129 41.38 8.89 -25.86
N GLN A 130 40.38 8.49 -26.65
CA GLN A 130 40.40 8.49 -28.11
C GLN A 130 40.01 9.85 -28.73
N GLY A 131 39.86 10.90 -27.93
CA GLY A 131 39.53 12.24 -28.40
C GLY A 131 38.04 12.47 -28.65
N TRP A 132 37.15 11.60 -28.12
CA TRP A 132 35.72 11.84 -28.20
C TRP A 132 35.34 13.14 -27.47
N VAL A 133 34.59 14.00 -28.15
CA VAL A 133 34.01 15.23 -27.59
C VAL A 133 32.48 15.15 -27.58
N PRO A 134 31.82 15.73 -26.56
CA PRO A 134 30.36 15.81 -26.54
C PRO A 134 29.80 16.55 -27.74
N HIS A 135 28.57 16.21 -28.13
CA HIS A 135 27.88 16.89 -29.22
C HIS A 135 27.69 18.39 -28.91
N SER A 136 27.83 19.26 -29.93
CA SER A 136 27.72 20.73 -29.81
C SER A 136 26.33 21.21 -29.37
N LYS A 137 25.27 20.69 -30.00
CA LYS A 137 23.87 20.94 -29.62
C LYS A 137 23.59 20.48 -28.18
N TRP A 138 23.21 21.41 -27.31
CA TRP A 138 22.96 21.19 -25.88
C TRP A 138 21.98 20.03 -25.60
N TRP A 139 20.88 19.94 -26.33
CA TRP A 139 19.85 18.92 -26.08
C TRP A 139 20.36 17.50 -26.40
N ARG A 140 21.19 17.34 -27.45
CA ARG A 140 21.81 16.04 -27.78
C ARG A 140 22.84 15.63 -26.73
N ARG A 141 23.59 16.60 -26.22
CA ARG A 141 24.54 16.38 -25.12
C ARG A 141 23.84 15.95 -23.83
N ASN A 142 22.66 16.50 -23.56
CA ASN A 142 21.92 16.28 -22.32
C ASN A 142 20.70 15.34 -22.47
N ILE A 143 20.59 14.60 -23.58
CA ILE A 143 19.41 13.80 -23.89
C ILE A 143 19.06 12.80 -22.77
N TRP A 144 20.06 12.21 -22.13
CA TRP A 144 19.85 11.26 -21.03
C TRP A 144 19.25 11.91 -19.79
N TYR A 145 19.59 13.16 -19.48
CA TYR A 145 18.96 13.89 -18.37
C TYR A 145 17.51 14.26 -18.70
N LEU A 146 17.25 14.68 -19.94
CA LEU A 146 15.90 14.96 -20.40
C LEU A 146 15.01 13.71 -20.32
N LEU A 147 15.54 12.55 -20.74
CA LEU A 147 14.84 11.27 -20.64
C LEU A 147 14.71 10.76 -19.20
N ALA A 148 15.63 11.12 -18.29
CA ALA A 148 15.54 10.73 -16.88
C ALA A 148 14.54 11.58 -16.08
N VAL A 149 14.39 12.86 -16.41
CA VAL A 149 13.50 13.78 -15.68
C VAL A 149 12.13 13.89 -16.34
N GLY A 150 12.06 13.85 -17.68
CA GLY A 150 10.83 14.05 -18.44
C GLY A 150 9.71 13.08 -18.05
N PRO A 151 9.88 11.76 -18.14
CA PRO A 151 8.83 10.80 -17.80
C PRO A 151 8.38 10.87 -16.33
N PRO A 152 9.27 10.90 -15.31
CA PRO A 152 8.84 11.10 -13.92
C PRO A 152 8.06 12.41 -13.71
N LEU A 153 8.46 13.50 -14.35
CA LEU A 153 7.73 14.78 -14.28
C LEU A 153 6.35 14.67 -14.92
N LEU A 154 6.24 14.02 -16.08
CA LEU A 154 4.95 13.78 -16.74
C LEU A 154 4.04 12.89 -15.91
N ILE A 155 4.60 11.87 -15.24
CA ILE A 155 3.87 11.00 -14.31
C ILE A 155 3.33 11.83 -13.13
N LEU A 156 4.18 12.63 -12.48
CA LEU A 156 3.77 13.50 -11.38
C LEU A 156 2.64 14.44 -11.82
N ILE A 157 2.80 15.13 -12.96
CA ILE A 157 1.77 16.03 -13.50
C ILE A 157 0.48 15.27 -13.81
N GLY A 158 0.55 14.15 -14.53
CA GLY A 158 -0.61 13.37 -14.95
C GLY A 158 -1.42 12.85 -13.77
N TRP A 159 -0.75 12.21 -12.80
CA TRP A 159 -1.39 11.75 -11.57
C TRP A 159 -1.97 12.90 -10.75
N SER A 160 -1.27 14.04 -10.69
CA SER A 160 -1.75 15.22 -9.98
C SER A 160 -3.02 15.79 -10.62
N ILE A 161 -3.07 15.91 -11.95
CA ILE A 161 -4.26 16.40 -12.67
C ILE A 161 -5.47 15.50 -12.39
N GLN A 162 -5.27 14.19 -12.36
CA GLN A 162 -6.35 13.23 -12.10
C GLN A 162 -6.79 13.23 -10.62
N SER A 163 -5.84 13.28 -9.70
CA SER A 163 -6.09 12.98 -8.27
C SER A 163 -6.38 14.22 -7.44
N LEU A 164 -5.77 15.37 -7.76
CA LEU A 164 -5.97 16.61 -6.99
C LEU A 164 -7.43 17.04 -6.91
N PRO A 165 -8.22 17.03 -8.00
CA PRO A 165 -9.64 17.38 -7.90
C PRO A 165 -10.35 16.51 -6.87
N ILE A 166 -10.14 15.18 -6.91
CA ILE A 166 -10.77 14.22 -5.99
C ILE A 166 -10.40 14.56 -4.55
N VAL A 167 -9.11 14.60 -4.23
CA VAL A 167 -8.66 14.74 -2.83
C VAL A 167 -8.86 16.15 -2.26
N LEU A 168 -8.95 17.19 -3.10
CA LEU A 168 -9.21 18.57 -2.67
C LEU A 168 -10.70 18.88 -2.51
N THR A 169 -11.59 18.10 -3.13
CA THR A 169 -13.04 18.24 -2.99
C THR A 169 -13.64 17.32 -1.94
N ARG A 170 -12.83 16.55 -1.21
CA ARG A 170 -13.31 15.65 -0.16
C ARG A 170 -14.15 16.40 0.87
N VAL A 171 -15.33 15.85 1.15
CA VAL A 171 -16.19 16.33 2.23
C VAL A 171 -15.71 15.76 3.56
N ASP A 172 -15.47 16.66 4.50
CA ASP A 172 -15.13 16.37 5.90
C ASP A 172 -15.93 17.33 6.79
N ASP A 173 -17.04 16.85 7.35
CA ASP A 173 -17.86 17.63 8.29
C ASP A 173 -17.29 17.60 9.72
N ARG A 174 -16.20 16.86 9.97
CA ARG A 174 -15.54 16.65 11.28
C ARG A 174 -16.45 16.08 12.37
N ASP A 175 -17.60 15.56 11.98
CA ASP A 175 -18.50 14.90 12.90
C ASP A 175 -18.19 13.40 12.92
N LEU A 176 -17.53 12.99 13.99
CA LEU A 176 -17.16 11.60 14.26
C LEU A 176 -18.09 10.95 15.30
N GLU A 177 -19.28 11.51 15.53
CA GLU A 177 -20.31 10.89 16.38
C GLU A 177 -20.97 9.70 15.65
N ALA A 178 -21.97 9.08 16.29
CA ALA A 178 -22.74 8.01 15.66
C ALA A 178 -23.56 8.59 14.51
N ARG A 179 -23.51 7.97 13.34
CA ARG A 179 -24.12 8.50 12.11
C ARG A 179 -25.13 7.52 11.54
N LEU A 180 -26.36 7.98 11.35
CA LEU A 180 -27.35 7.28 10.56
C LEU A 180 -27.01 7.47 9.07
N ILE A 181 -26.82 6.36 8.35
CA ILE A 181 -26.63 6.36 6.89
C ILE A 181 -27.83 5.65 6.27
N GLU A 182 -28.52 6.37 5.40
CA GLU A 182 -29.68 5.91 4.63
C GLU A 182 -29.34 5.93 3.14
N GLY A 183 -29.41 4.77 2.49
CA GLY A 183 -29.10 4.69 1.07
C GLY A 183 -29.06 3.26 0.56
N ASN A 184 -29.29 3.07 -0.74
CA ASN A 184 -29.26 1.78 -1.42
C ASN A 184 -30.01 0.65 -0.69
N GLY A 185 -31.16 0.99 -0.09
CA GLY A 185 -32.04 0.05 0.61
C GLY A 185 -31.59 -0.38 2.00
N VAL A 186 -30.61 0.30 2.62
CA VAL A 186 -30.26 0.11 4.05
C VAL A 186 -30.44 1.40 4.84
N THR A 187 -30.71 1.22 6.13
CA THR A 187 -30.78 2.27 7.15
C THR A 187 -29.98 1.76 8.34
N LEU A 188 -28.72 2.22 8.48
CA LEU A 188 -27.79 1.72 9.49
C LEU A 188 -27.23 2.87 10.33
N VAL A 189 -27.09 2.65 11.63
CA VAL A 189 -26.32 3.53 12.51
C VAL A 189 -24.89 3.01 12.56
N TRP A 190 -23.96 3.83 12.08
CA TRP A 190 -22.52 3.58 12.15
C TRP A 190 -21.97 4.18 13.45
N ALA A 191 -21.15 3.40 14.16
CA ALA A 191 -20.55 3.81 15.43
C ALA A 191 -19.75 5.12 15.32
N PRO A 192 -19.53 5.88 16.41
CA PRO A 192 -18.64 7.03 16.45
C PRO A 192 -17.16 6.63 16.38
N GLU A 193 -16.23 7.58 16.55
CA GLU A 193 -14.77 7.38 16.49
C GLU A 193 -14.32 6.13 17.27
N GLY A 194 -14.60 6.15 18.58
CA GLY A 194 -14.40 5.04 19.50
C GLY A 194 -13.12 4.23 19.24
N PRO A 195 -13.15 2.91 19.46
CA PRO A 195 -12.04 2.01 19.12
C PRO A 195 -12.04 1.59 17.63
N GLY A 196 -13.02 2.03 16.82
CA GLY A 196 -13.17 1.56 15.44
C GLY A 196 -12.31 2.35 14.45
N TRP A 197 -12.29 3.67 14.53
CA TRP A 197 -11.77 4.50 13.43
C TRP A 197 -10.25 4.47 13.26
N ASN A 198 -9.48 4.51 14.36
CA ASN A 198 -8.02 4.64 14.32
C ASN A 198 -7.35 4.06 15.59
N TRP A 199 -7.78 2.89 16.05
CA TRP A 199 -7.29 2.31 17.30
C TRP A 199 -5.95 1.59 17.13
N ARG A 200 -4.87 2.38 17.21
CA ARG A 200 -3.50 1.85 17.29
C ARG A 200 -3.30 1.11 18.62
N GLN A 201 -2.81 -0.11 18.52
CA GLN A 201 -2.40 -0.95 19.64
C GLN A 201 -1.00 -0.58 20.12
N ASP A 202 -0.63 -1.04 21.32
CA ASP A 202 0.67 -0.73 21.94
C ASP A 202 1.89 -1.18 21.12
N TYR A 203 1.73 -2.20 20.27
CA TYR A 203 2.79 -2.63 19.34
C TYR A 203 2.95 -1.71 18.12
N GLY A 204 2.17 -0.63 18.02
CA GLY A 204 2.25 0.40 16.98
C GLY A 204 1.41 0.17 15.73
N GLY A 205 0.75 -0.99 15.61
CA GLY A 205 -0.13 -1.33 14.49
C GLY A 205 -1.62 -1.31 14.86
N PHE A 206 -2.46 -1.78 13.94
CA PHE A 206 -3.91 -1.86 14.10
C PHE A 206 -4.35 -3.33 14.26
N PRO A 207 -5.51 -3.58 14.90
CA PRO A 207 -6.05 -4.93 15.04
C PRO A 207 -6.17 -5.66 13.70
N SER A 208 -5.65 -6.88 13.66
CA SER A 208 -5.89 -7.78 12.54
C SER A 208 -7.32 -8.33 12.59
N TRP A 209 -7.78 -8.94 11.50
CA TRP A 209 -9.09 -9.59 11.47
C TRP A 209 -9.25 -10.65 12.58
N ASN A 210 -8.22 -11.50 12.79
CA ASN A 210 -8.19 -12.48 13.90
C ASN A 210 -8.36 -11.81 15.27
N MET A 211 -7.65 -10.71 15.53
CA MET A 211 -7.74 -10.01 16.81
C MET A 211 -9.15 -9.45 17.03
N ILE A 212 -9.76 -8.91 15.98
CA ILE A 212 -11.14 -8.41 15.99
C ILE A 212 -12.12 -9.55 16.26
N ALA A 213 -12.02 -10.65 15.51
CA ALA A 213 -12.91 -11.80 15.58
C ALA A 213 -12.87 -12.47 16.96
N LEU A 214 -11.69 -12.60 17.55
CA LEU A 214 -11.49 -13.35 18.81
C LEU A 214 -11.53 -12.46 20.05
N TYR A 215 -11.88 -11.18 19.93
CA TYR A 215 -11.79 -10.21 21.02
C TYR A 215 -12.45 -10.72 22.32
N GLY A 216 -13.66 -11.27 22.21
CA GLY A 216 -14.45 -11.79 23.31
C GLY A 216 -14.07 -13.18 23.82
N LEU A 217 -13.21 -13.90 23.09
CA LEU A 217 -12.74 -15.22 23.54
C LEU A 217 -11.77 -15.06 24.72
N PRO A 218 -11.88 -15.82 25.81
CA PRO A 218 -10.98 -15.69 26.96
C PRO A 218 -9.50 -15.90 26.60
N PRO A 219 -8.57 -15.06 27.09
CA PRO A 219 -8.83 -13.83 27.86
C PRO A 219 -9.38 -12.72 26.97
N VAL A 220 -10.43 -12.01 27.43
CA VAL A 220 -11.06 -10.90 26.69
C VAL A 220 -10.02 -9.81 26.38
N GLY A 221 -10.02 -9.30 25.15
CA GLY A 221 -9.07 -8.30 24.65
C GLY A 221 -8.33 -8.73 23.40
N MET A 222 -7.30 -7.96 23.01
CA MET A 222 -6.48 -8.20 21.81
C MET A 222 -5.25 -9.12 22.04
N GLY A 223 -5.15 -9.72 23.22
CA GLY A 223 -4.03 -10.60 23.58
C GLY A 223 -4.10 -11.98 22.93
N ASP A 224 -3.10 -12.81 23.23
CA ASP A 224 -3.02 -14.19 22.74
C ASP A 224 -4.25 -15.02 23.15
N LYS A 225 -4.74 -15.83 22.22
CA LYS A 225 -5.96 -16.62 22.36
C LYS A 225 -5.60 -18.12 22.41
N PRO A 226 -5.78 -18.80 23.56
CA PRO A 226 -5.50 -20.22 23.67
C PRO A 226 -6.27 -21.03 22.61
N GLY A 227 -5.57 -21.85 21.84
CA GLY A 227 -6.15 -22.64 20.76
C GLY A 227 -6.03 -22.00 19.38
N HIS A 228 -5.75 -20.69 19.29
CA HIS A 228 -5.54 -19.98 18.03
C HIS A 228 -4.08 -19.59 17.89
N ASP A 229 -3.28 -20.44 17.23
CA ASP A 229 -1.92 -20.12 16.85
C ASP A 229 -1.78 -20.05 15.31
N PRO A 230 -1.66 -18.84 14.75
CA PRO A 230 -1.36 -18.64 13.34
C PRO A 230 -0.14 -19.39 12.80
N ARG A 231 0.87 -19.63 13.65
CA ARG A 231 2.09 -20.37 13.26
C ARG A 231 1.80 -21.85 13.06
N MET A 232 0.76 -22.35 13.73
CA MET A 232 0.23 -23.69 13.57
C MET A 232 -0.88 -23.76 12.51
N GLY A 233 -1.17 -22.65 11.83
CA GLY A 233 -2.21 -22.57 10.80
C GLY A 233 -3.63 -22.53 11.35
N VAL A 234 -3.82 -22.16 12.62
CA VAL A 234 -5.15 -22.02 13.23
C VAL A 234 -5.54 -20.54 13.23
N TYR A 235 -6.58 -20.22 12.47
CA TYR A 235 -7.10 -18.86 12.28
C TYR A 235 -8.52 -18.76 12.79
N ALA A 236 -9.00 -17.53 13.01
CA ALA A 236 -10.37 -17.31 13.41
C ALA A 236 -11.33 -17.63 12.24
N SER A 237 -12.52 -18.14 12.54
CA SER A 237 -13.57 -18.43 11.55
C SER A 237 -14.62 -17.31 11.48
N ALA A 238 -15.45 -17.33 10.43
CA ALA A 238 -16.63 -16.46 10.34
C ALA A 238 -17.61 -16.66 11.52
N GLU A 239 -17.77 -17.88 12.01
CA GLU A 239 -18.62 -18.18 13.18
C GLU A 239 -18.07 -17.53 14.46
N GLU A 240 -16.75 -17.51 14.62
CA GLU A 240 -16.09 -16.83 15.73
C GLU A 240 -16.18 -15.31 15.60
N MET A 241 -16.06 -14.78 14.37
CA MET A 241 -16.34 -13.37 14.10
C MET A 241 -17.77 -13.02 14.50
N GLU A 242 -18.78 -13.83 14.17
CA GLU A 242 -20.16 -13.56 14.61
C GLU A 242 -20.31 -13.59 16.14
N SER A 243 -19.63 -14.54 16.80
CA SER A 243 -19.86 -14.84 18.22
C SER A 243 -19.04 -14.02 19.21
N TYR A 244 -17.84 -13.58 18.82
CA TYR A 244 -16.84 -13.03 19.75
C TYR A 244 -16.25 -11.69 19.32
N ASN A 245 -16.70 -11.10 18.21
CA ASN A 245 -16.05 -9.88 17.71
C ASN A 245 -16.10 -8.71 18.69
N VAL A 246 -15.15 -7.78 18.50
CA VAL A 246 -15.01 -6.57 19.32
C VAL A 246 -16.25 -5.68 19.33
N CYS A 247 -17.04 -5.61 18.25
CA CYS A 247 -18.22 -4.76 18.20
C CYS A 247 -19.30 -5.20 19.20
N LEU A 248 -19.35 -6.49 19.55
CA LEU A 248 -20.28 -6.99 20.57
C LEU A 248 -20.03 -6.35 21.95
N TYR A 249 -18.82 -5.87 22.21
CA TYR A 249 -18.42 -5.26 23.49
C TYR A 249 -18.53 -3.74 23.47
N LEU A 250 -18.91 -3.14 22.35
CA LEU A 250 -19.01 -1.70 22.24
C LEU A 250 -20.20 -1.17 23.04
N SER A 251 -19.98 -0.13 23.85
CA SER A 251 -21.02 0.52 24.65
C SER A 251 -22.15 1.09 23.79
N GLU A 252 -23.32 1.34 24.37
CA GLU A 252 -24.47 1.88 23.63
C GLU A 252 -24.15 3.17 22.88
N ASN A 253 -23.38 4.08 23.48
CA ASN A 253 -22.92 5.30 22.83
C ASN A 253 -21.79 5.09 21.82
N GLY A 254 -21.27 3.87 21.68
CA GLY A 254 -20.26 3.52 20.68
C GLY A 254 -18.82 3.97 20.96
N LEU A 255 -18.55 4.58 22.12
CA LEU A 255 -17.26 5.24 22.39
C LEU A 255 -16.26 4.39 23.17
N THR A 256 -16.72 3.36 23.89
CA THR A 256 -15.87 2.57 24.80
C THR A 256 -16.19 1.09 24.73
N LEU A 257 -15.21 0.24 25.06
CA LEU A 257 -15.42 -1.20 25.17
C LEU A 257 -15.80 -1.54 26.61
N ALA A 258 -16.93 -2.22 26.78
CA ALA A 258 -17.40 -2.77 28.03
C ALA A 258 -16.63 -4.06 28.39
N PRO A 259 -16.58 -4.46 29.67
CA PRO A 259 -15.96 -5.73 30.08
C PRO A 259 -16.79 -6.97 29.69
N THR A 260 -18.08 -6.79 29.37
CA THR A 260 -19.01 -7.86 28.97
C THR A 260 -19.66 -7.52 27.63
N PRO A 261 -20.11 -8.53 26.85
CA PRO A 261 -20.86 -8.28 25.62
C PRO A 261 -22.11 -7.44 25.90
N GLN A 262 -22.30 -6.40 25.10
CA GLN A 262 -23.48 -5.54 25.06
C GLN A 262 -24.47 -6.00 23.98
N ASN A 263 -23.96 -6.60 22.88
CA ASN A 263 -24.76 -7.09 21.75
C ASN A 263 -25.64 -6.01 21.09
N ILE A 264 -25.17 -4.77 21.11
CA ILE A 264 -25.84 -3.62 20.48
C ILE A 264 -25.31 -3.42 19.06
N TRP A 265 -24.00 -3.59 18.88
CA TRP A 265 -23.31 -3.37 17.62
C TRP A 265 -22.79 -4.69 17.06
N ARG A 266 -22.71 -4.76 15.73
CA ARG A 266 -22.12 -5.88 14.99
C ARG A 266 -21.04 -5.39 14.05
N MET A 267 -20.20 -6.33 13.60
CA MET A 267 -19.30 -6.09 12.49
C MET A 267 -20.12 -5.85 11.20
N PRO A 268 -19.74 -4.87 10.38
CA PRO A 268 -20.36 -4.64 9.07
C PRO A 268 -19.90 -5.70 8.07
N THR A 269 -20.81 -6.10 7.20
CA THR A 269 -20.53 -6.94 6.03
C THR A 269 -19.98 -6.11 4.88
N VAL A 270 -19.43 -6.75 3.85
CA VAL A 270 -19.05 -6.07 2.60
C VAL A 270 -20.26 -5.40 1.94
N ASP A 271 -21.45 -5.99 2.05
CA ASP A 271 -22.69 -5.42 1.52
C ASP A 271 -23.12 -4.16 2.31
N ASP A 272 -22.98 -4.15 3.64
CA ASP A 272 -23.24 -2.94 4.45
C ASP A 272 -22.37 -1.77 4.00
N TYR A 273 -21.07 -2.02 3.74
CA TYR A 273 -20.16 -1.02 3.19
C TYR A 273 -20.56 -0.59 1.78
N ALA A 274 -20.84 -1.54 0.89
CA ALA A 274 -21.27 -1.26 -0.49
C ALA A 274 -22.46 -0.29 -0.50
N ARG A 275 -23.47 -0.57 0.33
CA ARG A 275 -24.69 0.21 0.37
C ARG A 275 -24.57 1.52 1.14
N SER A 276 -23.52 1.70 1.94
CA SER A 276 -23.26 2.92 2.71
C SER A 276 -22.22 3.85 2.09
N PHE A 277 -21.53 3.41 1.03
CA PHE A 277 -20.58 4.26 0.32
C PHE A 277 -21.26 5.52 -0.25
N ALA A 278 -20.54 6.62 -0.21
CA ALA A 278 -21.03 7.92 -0.63
C ALA A 278 -19.93 8.78 -1.24
N ARG A 279 -20.35 9.84 -1.94
CA ARG A 279 -19.52 10.94 -2.37
C ARG A 279 -20.33 12.23 -2.42
N HIS A 280 -19.79 13.30 -1.86
CA HIS A 280 -20.40 14.61 -1.72
C HIS A 280 -21.79 14.57 -1.06
N GLY A 281 -21.95 13.68 -0.07
CA GLY A 281 -23.21 13.47 0.64
C GLY A 281 -24.26 12.64 -0.13
N GLU A 282 -23.95 12.21 -1.35
CA GLU A 282 -24.82 11.36 -2.17
C GLU A 282 -24.37 9.90 -2.07
N ASN A 283 -25.32 8.97 -1.93
CA ASN A 283 -25.01 7.54 -1.95
C ASN A 283 -24.40 7.13 -3.30
N ALA A 284 -23.36 6.30 -3.26
CA ALA A 284 -22.59 5.91 -4.44
C ALA A 284 -23.27 4.82 -5.30
N GLY A 285 -24.35 4.21 -4.80
CA GLY A 285 -25.08 3.14 -5.49
C GLY A 285 -24.24 1.88 -5.71
N CYS A 286 -23.27 1.62 -4.83
CA CYS A 286 -22.36 0.49 -5.02
C CYS A 286 -23.04 -0.85 -4.77
N ILE A 287 -22.75 -1.81 -5.63
CA ILE A 287 -23.20 -3.21 -5.54
C ILE A 287 -21.97 -4.11 -5.54
N TRP A 288 -21.88 -4.98 -4.53
CA TRP A 288 -20.87 -6.04 -4.51
C TRP A 288 -21.41 -7.32 -5.14
N ARG A 289 -20.63 -7.92 -6.04
CA ARG A 289 -21.00 -9.16 -6.76
C ARG A 289 -20.38 -10.43 -6.15
N GLY A 290 -19.88 -10.35 -4.91
CA GLY A 290 -19.30 -11.50 -4.20
C GLY A 290 -17.89 -11.90 -4.66
N LYS A 291 -17.17 -11.02 -5.36
CA LYS A 291 -15.79 -11.28 -5.80
C LYS A 291 -14.80 -10.45 -4.99
N GLY A 292 -13.75 -11.10 -4.49
CA GLY A 292 -12.55 -10.44 -3.97
C GLY A 292 -11.65 -9.95 -5.10
N HIS A 293 -10.74 -9.04 -4.77
CA HIS A 293 -9.79 -8.40 -5.69
C HIS A 293 -10.45 -7.67 -6.87
N ASP A 294 -11.63 -7.09 -6.60
CA ASP A 294 -12.38 -6.35 -7.61
C ASP A 294 -12.97 -5.09 -7.00
N ARG A 295 -13.29 -4.13 -7.86
CA ARG A 295 -14.01 -2.94 -7.45
C ARG A 295 -15.51 -3.18 -7.56
N MET A 296 -16.25 -2.73 -6.56
CA MET A 296 -17.71 -2.74 -6.61
C MET A 296 -18.23 -1.97 -7.83
N GLU A 297 -19.38 -2.39 -8.35
CA GLU A 297 -20.10 -1.66 -9.39
C GLU A 297 -20.82 -0.50 -8.73
N CYS A 298 -20.35 0.73 -8.94
CA CYS A 298 -20.94 1.94 -8.36
C CYS A 298 -21.42 2.89 -9.45
N GLU A 299 -22.51 3.60 -9.19
CA GLU A 299 -23.00 4.68 -10.06
C GLU A 299 -22.08 5.90 -9.97
N ILE A 300 -21.62 6.20 -8.76
CA ILE A 300 -20.65 7.26 -8.45
C ILE A 300 -19.43 6.60 -7.82
N LEU A 301 -18.22 7.01 -8.22
CA LEU A 301 -17.01 6.51 -7.56
C LEU A 301 -16.96 7.06 -6.12
N PRO A 302 -17.04 6.21 -5.07
CA PRO A 302 -16.97 6.69 -3.70
C PRO A 302 -15.57 7.20 -3.37
N ASP A 303 -15.49 8.02 -2.32
CA ASP A 303 -14.22 8.54 -1.82
C ASP A 303 -14.16 8.49 -0.28
N LYS A 304 -12.98 8.79 0.26
CA LYS A 304 -12.72 8.90 1.69
C LYS A 304 -13.36 10.18 2.22
N GLU A 305 -14.66 10.13 2.49
CA GLU A 305 -15.49 11.24 2.98
C GLU A 305 -16.34 10.83 4.19
N THR A 306 -16.71 11.80 5.02
CA THR A 306 -17.69 11.58 6.09
C THR A 306 -19.07 11.31 5.51
N PRO A 307 -19.95 10.54 6.21
CA PRO A 307 -19.79 10.00 7.57
C PRO A 307 -19.15 8.61 7.68
N LEU A 308 -18.90 7.93 6.56
CA LEU A 308 -18.35 6.56 6.61
C LEU A 308 -16.83 6.56 6.87
N TRP A 309 -16.12 7.53 6.30
CA TRP A 309 -14.67 7.69 6.39
C TRP A 309 -14.29 9.03 7.05
N ALA A 310 -13.08 9.09 7.61
CA ALA A 310 -12.53 10.24 8.31
C ALA A 310 -11.36 10.68 7.46
N PRO A 311 -11.54 11.72 6.64
CA PRO A 311 -10.56 12.07 5.60
C PRO A 311 -9.21 12.51 6.19
N ASP A 312 -9.24 13.02 7.42
CA ASP A 312 -8.08 13.50 8.17
C ASP A 312 -7.34 12.40 8.96
N LEU A 313 -7.95 11.22 9.13
CA LEU A 313 -7.34 10.07 9.79
C LEU A 313 -6.57 9.17 8.83
N ASP A 314 -5.72 8.33 9.42
CA ASP A 314 -4.83 7.42 8.74
C ASP A 314 -5.58 6.31 7.94
N PRO A 315 -6.55 5.58 8.52
CA PRO A 315 -7.04 4.35 7.89
C PRO A 315 -7.78 4.59 6.57
N ILE A 316 -7.57 3.67 5.64
CA ILE A 316 -8.18 3.67 4.30
C ILE A 316 -8.79 2.31 3.94
N TYR A 317 -8.64 1.34 4.82
CA TYR A 317 -9.19 0.00 4.70
C TYR A 317 -9.99 -0.35 5.94
N TYR A 318 -11.16 -0.93 5.77
CA TYR A 318 -11.92 -1.49 6.88
C TYR A 318 -12.17 -2.97 6.68
N TRP A 319 -11.90 -3.75 7.73
CA TRP A 319 -12.27 -5.16 7.77
C TRP A 319 -13.79 -5.34 7.67
N ALA A 320 -14.21 -6.33 6.90
CA ALA A 320 -15.59 -6.79 6.86
C ALA A 320 -15.77 -8.06 7.72
N ALA A 321 -17.01 -8.38 8.07
CA ALA A 321 -17.36 -9.55 8.86
C ALA A 321 -17.06 -10.87 8.15
N GLU A 322 -17.10 -10.90 6.82
CA GLU A 322 -16.93 -12.10 6.03
C GLU A 322 -15.46 -12.54 5.93
N GLU A 323 -15.24 -13.84 6.06
CA GLU A 323 -13.98 -14.46 5.66
C GLU A 323 -13.97 -14.76 4.15
N TYR A 324 -12.78 -14.77 3.56
CA TYR A 324 -12.58 -15.22 2.18
C TYR A 324 -12.33 -16.72 2.13
N ASP A 325 -11.39 -17.17 2.97
CA ASP A 325 -11.03 -18.57 3.18
C ASP A 325 -10.46 -18.77 4.59
N ASP A 326 -9.88 -19.94 4.86
CA ASP A 326 -9.30 -20.27 6.16
C ASP A 326 -8.19 -19.29 6.60
N ARG A 327 -7.51 -18.61 5.68
CA ARG A 327 -6.33 -17.77 5.94
C ARG A 327 -6.56 -16.29 5.74
N GLU A 328 -7.50 -15.93 4.88
CA GLU A 328 -7.75 -14.57 4.44
C GLU A 328 -9.16 -14.10 4.76
N ALA A 329 -9.30 -12.80 4.98
CA ALA A 329 -10.58 -12.15 5.19
C ALA A 329 -10.74 -10.93 4.29
N TYR A 330 -11.99 -10.54 4.09
CA TYR A 330 -12.31 -9.39 3.25
C TYR A 330 -12.08 -8.08 3.97
N PHE A 331 -11.59 -7.10 3.22
CA PHE A 331 -11.61 -5.70 3.60
C PHE A 331 -12.07 -4.84 2.44
N VAL A 332 -12.64 -3.69 2.78
CA VAL A 332 -13.08 -2.67 1.83
C VAL A 332 -12.15 -1.47 1.87
N SER A 333 -11.90 -0.87 0.71
CA SER A 333 -11.19 0.40 0.56
C SER A 333 -12.17 1.53 0.31
N TYR A 334 -11.84 2.75 0.72
CA TYR A 334 -12.71 3.93 0.58
C TYR A 334 -13.21 4.20 -0.85
N ASN A 335 -12.47 3.74 -1.85
CA ASN A 335 -12.77 3.89 -3.28
C ASN A 335 -13.55 2.70 -3.87
N GLY A 336 -14.18 1.89 -3.02
CA GLY A 336 -15.07 0.79 -3.42
C GLY A 336 -14.36 -0.51 -3.83
N TRP A 337 -13.05 -0.63 -3.60
CA TRP A 337 -12.35 -1.90 -3.82
C TRP A 337 -12.62 -2.88 -2.68
N VAL A 338 -12.86 -4.14 -3.04
CA VAL A 338 -12.91 -5.27 -2.11
C VAL A 338 -11.69 -6.14 -2.36
N ASN A 339 -10.88 -6.33 -1.33
CA ASN A 339 -9.68 -7.17 -1.40
C ASN A 339 -9.67 -8.15 -0.24
N THR A 340 -8.73 -9.09 -0.30
CA THR A 340 -8.47 -10.05 0.77
C THR A 340 -7.08 -9.80 1.34
N ALA A 341 -6.92 -10.08 2.63
CA ALA A 341 -5.63 -10.09 3.30
C ALA A 341 -5.60 -11.17 4.37
N TYR A 342 -4.40 -11.65 4.69
CA TYR A 342 -4.19 -12.61 5.77
C TYR A 342 -4.84 -12.14 7.07
N LYS A 343 -5.63 -13.01 7.72
CA LYS A 343 -6.39 -12.70 8.94
C LYS A 343 -5.52 -12.23 10.12
N THR A 344 -4.24 -12.61 10.10
CA THR A 344 -3.24 -12.29 11.15
C THR A 344 -2.38 -11.09 10.79
N GLY A 345 -2.47 -10.65 9.54
CA GLY A 345 -1.84 -9.44 9.06
C GLY A 345 -2.87 -8.32 8.90
N GLY A 346 -2.35 -7.17 8.48
CA GLY A 346 -3.11 -6.02 8.06
C GLY A 346 -2.10 -4.98 7.60
N ASN A 347 -2.36 -4.32 6.47
CA ASN A 347 -1.64 -3.08 6.16
C ASN A 347 -1.82 -2.15 7.38
N PRO A 348 -0.79 -1.43 7.85
CA PRO A 348 -0.91 -0.43 8.92
C PRO A 348 -1.96 0.67 8.67
N ARG A 349 -2.70 0.62 7.55
CA ARG A 349 -3.88 1.45 7.25
C ARG A 349 -5.23 0.73 7.43
N HIS A 350 -5.25 -0.50 7.95
CA HIS A 350 -6.49 -1.23 8.26
C HIS A 350 -7.06 -0.77 9.60
N SER A 351 -8.37 -0.62 9.63
CA SER A 351 -9.13 -0.50 10.88
C SER A 351 -10.45 -1.27 10.71
N TYR A 352 -11.45 -0.96 11.54
CA TYR A 352 -12.78 -1.53 11.42
C TYR A 352 -13.85 -0.48 11.76
N ARG A 353 -15.10 -0.77 11.46
CA ARG A 353 -16.24 0.02 11.96
C ARG A 353 -17.20 -0.95 12.62
N CYS A 354 -18.17 -0.43 13.35
CA CYS A 354 -19.27 -1.21 13.89
C CYS A 354 -20.58 -0.55 13.44
N VAL A 355 -21.61 -1.36 13.22
CA VAL A 355 -22.93 -0.91 12.80
C VAL A 355 -24.02 -1.54 13.68
N ARG A 356 -25.18 -0.89 13.72
CA ARG A 356 -26.40 -1.45 14.28
C ARG A 356 -27.60 -0.98 13.49
N ASP A 357 -28.71 -1.70 13.64
CA ASP A 357 -30.01 -1.21 13.18
C ASP A 357 -30.45 -0.02 14.07
N PRO A 358 -31.28 0.91 13.54
CA PRO A 358 -31.65 2.17 14.20
C PRO A 358 -32.26 2.05 15.59
#